data_AF-D4B5L9-F1
#
_entry.id   AF-D4B5L9-F1
#
_cell.length_a   1.000
_cell.length_b   1.000
_cell.length_c   1.000
_cell.angle_alpha   90.00
_cell.angle_beta   90.00
_cell.angle_gamma   90.00
#
_symmetry.space_group_name_H-M   'P 1'
#
loop_
_entity.id
_entity.type
_entity.pdbx_description
1 polymer ?
#
loop_
_entity_poly.entity_id
_entity_poly.type
_entity_poly.pdbx_seq_one_letter_code
_entity_poly.pdbx_strand_id
1 'polypeptide(L)'
;MAEQIPPTFVVEHLDPELGPWSALEYKCIAEELNKAGAKFMLTSVPESLRLPQNLVSQNNLAAEHRSVEELFADKKSAICLLDPAAVAELSPADGSTFQVFLFGGILGMY
;
A
#
# COMPACT_ATOMS: atom_id res chain seq x y z
N MET A 1 -10.71 -21.72 -7.43
CA MET A 1 -10.93 -20.27 -7.60
C MET A 1 -9.97 -19.58 -6.65
N ALA A 2 -9.12 -18.67 -7.13
CA ALA A 2 -8.22 -17.93 -6.25
C ALA A 2 -9.06 -17.12 -5.25
N GLU A 3 -8.65 -17.12 -3.99
CA GLU A 3 -9.33 -16.40 -2.91
C GLU A 3 -9.34 -14.91 -3.24
N GLN A 4 -10.53 -14.36 -3.51
CA GLN A 4 -10.70 -12.93 -3.73
C GLN A 4 -10.48 -12.21 -2.40
N ILE A 5 -9.47 -11.37 -2.35
CA ILE A 5 -9.24 -10.46 -1.23
C ILE A 5 -9.80 -9.09 -1.58
N PRO A 6 -10.21 -8.29 -0.59
CA PRO A 6 -10.58 -6.90 -0.84
C PRO A 6 -9.46 -6.15 -1.58
N PRO A 7 -9.78 -5.20 -2.47
CA PRO A 7 -8.77 -4.34 -3.09
C PRO A 7 -7.83 -3.80 -2.01
N THR A 8 -6.53 -3.99 -2.24
CA THR A 8 -5.50 -3.66 -1.26
C THR A 8 -4.52 -2.70 -1.90
N PHE A 9 -4.35 -1.54 -1.29
CA PHE A 9 -3.41 -0.53 -1.72
C PHE A 9 -2.19 -0.59 -0.81
N VAL A 10 -1.02 -0.74 -1.41
CA VAL A 10 0.23 -0.99 -0.71
C VAL A 10 1.18 0.16 -0.98
N VAL A 11 1.72 0.76 0.07
CA VAL A 11 2.87 1.67 -0.04
C VAL A 11 4.07 0.98 0.57
N GLU A 12 5.14 0.81 -0.21
CA GLU A 12 6.42 0.40 0.35
C GLU A 12 7.08 1.59 1.05
N HIS A 13 7.11 1.54 2.38
CA HIS A 13 7.66 2.59 3.22
C HIS A 13 9.03 2.16 3.73
N LEU A 14 10.08 2.56 3.01
CA LEU A 14 11.47 2.15 3.27
C LEU A 14 12.22 3.13 4.20
N ASP A 15 11.61 4.25 4.54
CA ASP A 15 12.21 5.28 5.40
C ASP A 15 12.11 4.86 6.88
N PRO A 16 13.19 4.97 7.69
CA PRO A 16 13.12 4.74 9.13
C PRO A 16 12.23 5.74 9.88
N GLU A 17 11.88 6.87 9.25
CA GLU A 17 11.07 7.92 9.82
C GLU A 17 9.77 8.14 9.03
N LEU A 18 8.70 8.49 9.76
CA LEU A 18 7.46 8.95 9.15
C LEU A 18 7.22 10.41 9.53
N GLY A 19 7.53 11.30 8.59
CA GLY A 19 7.30 12.73 8.74
C GLY A 19 5.81 13.06 8.96
N PRO A 20 5.52 14.23 9.57
CA PRO A 20 4.15 14.63 9.88
C PRO A 20 3.27 14.78 8.62
N TRP A 21 3.86 15.18 7.49
CA TRP A 21 3.14 15.27 6.22
C TRP A 21 2.74 13.89 5.69
N SER A 22 3.69 12.96 5.59
CA SER A 22 3.42 11.57 5.17
C SER A 22 2.40 10.89 6.08
N ALA A 23 2.42 11.16 7.39
CA ALA A 23 1.41 10.64 8.31
C ALA A 23 -0.01 11.17 8.01
N LEU A 24 -0.15 12.42 7.57
CA LEU A 24 -1.44 12.98 7.15
C LEU A 24 -1.89 12.39 5.81
N GLU A 25 -0.97 12.18 4.86
CA GLU A 25 -1.28 11.52 3.59
C GLU A 25 -1.75 10.09 3.80
N TYR A 26 -1.02 9.30 4.58
CA TYR A 26 -1.40 7.92 4.91
C TYR A 26 -2.73 7.83 5.64
N LYS A 27 -3.03 8.80 6.52
CA LYS A 27 -4.34 8.89 7.18
C LYS A 27 -5.45 9.13 6.17
N CYS A 28 -5.25 10.08 5.26
CA CYS A 28 -6.21 10.39 4.20
C CYS A 28 -6.46 9.16 3.31
N ILE A 29 -5.40 8.47 2.89
CA ILE A 29 -5.49 7.22 2.12
C ILE A 29 -6.29 6.17 2.89
N ALA A 30 -5.98 5.94 4.18
CA ALA A 30 -6.71 4.99 5.00
C ALA A 30 -8.21 5.34 5.07
N GLU A 31 -8.56 6.60 5.31
CA GLU A 31 -9.94 7.07 5.42
C GLU A 31 -10.72 6.91 4.10
N GLU A 32 -10.12 7.24 2.95
CA GLU A 32 -10.75 7.07 1.64
C GLU A 32 -10.92 5.59 1.26
N LEU A 33 -9.91 4.76 1.52
CA LEU A 33 -10.00 3.33 1.26
C LEU A 33 -11.02 2.63 2.17
N ASN A 34 -11.14 3.06 3.42
CA ASN A 34 -12.14 2.52 4.32
C ASN A 34 -13.56 2.80 3.81
N LYS A 35 -13.84 4.01 3.31
CA LYS A 35 -15.12 4.36 2.66
C LYS A 35 -15.39 3.51 1.42
N ALA A 36 -14.34 3.15 0.68
CA ALA A 36 -14.40 2.31 -0.51
C ALA A 36 -14.45 0.80 -0.21
N GLY A 37 -14.36 0.38 1.07
CA GLY A 37 -14.30 -1.04 1.45
C GLY A 37 -12.97 -1.73 1.09
N ALA A 38 -11.90 -0.96 0.94
CA ALA A 38 -10.57 -1.40 0.56
C ALA A 38 -9.59 -1.38 1.75
N LYS A 39 -8.51 -2.15 1.64
CA LYS A 39 -7.43 -2.22 2.63
C LYS A 39 -6.29 -1.30 2.26
N PHE A 40 -5.65 -0.73 3.28
CA PHE A 40 -4.40 0.00 3.15
C PHE A 40 -3.28 -0.77 3.85
N MET A 41 -2.11 -0.86 3.23
CA MET A 41 -0.97 -1.56 3.81
C MET A 41 0.31 -0.77 3.61
N LEU A 42 1.10 -0.65 4.69
CA LEU A 42 2.49 -0.24 4.62
C LEU A 42 3.34 -1.51 4.68
N THR A 43 4.22 -1.71 3.70
CA THR A 43 5.12 -2.87 3.64
C THR A 43 6.57 -2.43 3.67
N SER A 44 7.47 -3.38 3.94
CA SER A 44 8.91 -3.11 4.09
C SER A 44 9.22 -2.07 5.17
N VAL A 45 8.30 -1.91 6.15
CA VAL A 45 8.41 -0.92 7.20
C VAL A 45 9.60 -1.26 8.10
N PRO A 46 10.54 -0.34 8.37
CA PRO A 46 11.65 -0.61 9.28
C PRO A 46 11.17 -0.97 10.69
N GLU A 47 11.82 -1.94 11.35
CA GLU A 47 11.46 -2.35 12.72
C GLU A 47 11.57 -1.24 13.75
N SER A 48 12.41 -0.23 13.48
CA SER A 48 12.57 0.97 14.31
C SER A 48 11.36 1.91 14.22
N LEU A 49 10.61 1.89 13.12
CA LEU A 49 9.53 2.84 12.91
C LEU A 49 8.37 2.54 13.87
N ARG A 50 7.82 3.60 14.46
CA ARG A 50 6.60 3.55 15.25
C ARG A 50 5.56 4.42 14.59
N LEU A 51 4.45 3.80 14.18
CA LEU A 51 3.37 4.55 13.57
C LEU A 51 2.70 5.47 14.60
N PRO A 52 2.35 6.70 14.21
CA PRO A 52 1.61 7.62 15.06
C PRO A 52 0.19 7.09 15.33
N GLN A 53 -0.37 7.47 16.49
CA GLN A 53 -1.65 6.93 16.97
C GLN A 53 -2.83 7.15 16.00
N ASN A 54 -2.81 8.22 15.21
CA ASN A 54 -3.83 8.53 14.22
C ASN A 54 -3.87 7.51 13.05
N LEU A 55 -2.76 6.81 12.80
CA LEU A 55 -2.67 5.70 11.84
C LEU A 55 -3.00 4.38 12.51
N VAL A 56 -2.48 4.13 13.71
CA VAL A 56 -2.75 2.89 14.46
C VAL A 56 -4.25 2.71 14.76
N SER A 57 -5.01 3.81 14.87
CA SER A 57 -6.46 3.76 15.07
C SER A 57 -7.28 3.42 13.82
N GLN A 58 -6.68 3.39 12.63
CA GLN A 58 -7.36 3.03 11.39
C GLN A 58 -7.51 1.51 11.28
N ASN A 59 -8.74 1.03 11.27
CA ASN A 59 -9.09 -0.40 11.26
C ASN A 59 -8.77 -1.11 9.94
N ASN A 60 -8.64 -0.37 8.83
CA ASN A 60 -8.31 -0.91 7.51
C ASN A 60 -6.82 -0.78 7.15
N LEU A 61 -5.99 -0.22 8.04
CA LEU A 61 -4.56 -0.06 7.84
C LEU A 61 -3.78 -1.18 8.55
N ALA A 62 -2.86 -1.80 7.82
CA ALA A 62 -1.88 -2.74 8.38
C ALA A 62 -0.46 -2.27 8.07
N ALA A 63 0.49 -2.58 8.93
CA ALA A 63 1.92 -2.32 8.71
C ALA A 63 2.71 -3.61 8.89
N GLU A 64 3.51 -3.95 7.90
CA GLU A 64 4.29 -5.18 7.82
C GLU A 64 5.77 -4.85 7.58
N HIS A 65 6.64 -5.59 8.26
CA HIS A 65 8.09 -5.50 8.05
C HIS A 65 8.56 -6.26 6.81
N ARG A 66 7.76 -7.23 6.34
CA ARG A 66 8.05 -8.03 5.15
C ARG A 66 7.79 -7.23 3.88
N SER A 67 8.51 -7.59 2.82
CA SER A 67 8.33 -6.99 1.50
C SER A 67 6.99 -7.38 0.86
N VAL A 68 6.52 -6.56 -0.07
CA VAL A 68 5.33 -6.87 -0.88
C VAL A 68 5.52 -8.18 -1.67
N GLU A 69 6.74 -8.46 -2.13
CA GLU A 69 7.04 -9.70 -2.85
C GLU A 69 6.88 -10.94 -1.99
N GLU A 70 7.25 -10.87 -0.71
CA GLU A 70 7.08 -11.96 0.26
C GLU A 70 5.60 -12.14 0.63
N LEU A 71 4.90 -11.04 0.95
CA LEU A 71 3.50 -11.07 1.40
C LEU A 71 2.54 -11.58 0.32
N PHE A 72 2.86 -11.31 -0.96
CA PHE A 72 2.02 -11.65 -2.10
C PHE A 72 2.71 -12.60 -3.07
N ALA A 73 3.65 -13.43 -2.60
CA ALA A 73 4.43 -14.37 -3.42
C ALA A 73 3.55 -15.25 -4.32
N ASP A 74 2.44 -15.78 -3.79
CA ASP A 74 1.50 -16.64 -4.53
C ASP A 74 0.46 -15.86 -5.36
N LYS A 75 0.52 -14.52 -5.34
CA LYS A 75 -0.46 -13.62 -5.96
C LYS A 75 0.19 -12.58 -6.88
N LYS A 76 1.43 -12.81 -7.35
CA LYS A 76 2.18 -11.84 -8.19
C LYS A 76 1.39 -11.34 -9.41
N SER A 77 0.61 -12.19 -10.08
CA SER A 77 -0.21 -11.78 -11.23
C SER A 77 -1.37 -10.84 -10.90
N ALA A 78 -1.76 -10.74 -9.63
CA ALA A 78 -2.81 -9.84 -9.15
C ALA A 78 -2.26 -8.50 -8.62
N ILE A 79 -0.95 -8.26 -8.74
CA ILE A 79 -0.28 -7.02 -8.30
C ILE A 79 -0.08 -6.10 -9.51
N CYS A 80 -0.57 -4.88 -9.39
CA CYS A 80 -0.27 -3.76 -10.29
C CYS A 80 0.74 -2.84 -9.60
N LEU A 81 1.96 -2.76 -10.13
CA LEU A 81 2.92 -1.72 -9.73
C LEU A 81 2.57 -0.45 -10.50
N LEU A 82 2.32 0.65 -9.77
CA LEU A 82 2.20 1.96 -10.39
C LEU A 82 3.60 2.50 -10.65
N ASP A 83 3.96 2.54 -11.93
CA ASP A 83 5.28 2.94 -12.42
C ASP A 83 5.14 4.13 -13.38
N PRO A 84 5.71 5.31 -13.05
CA PRO A 84 5.72 6.47 -13.94
C PRO A 84 6.40 6.23 -15.29
N ALA A 85 7.27 5.21 -15.40
CA ALA A 85 7.93 4.81 -16.63
C ALA A 85 7.15 3.76 -17.44
N ALA A 86 6.02 3.27 -16.92
CA ALA A 86 5.19 2.31 -17.64
C ALA A 86 4.61 2.92 -18.92
N VAL A 87 4.62 2.13 -19.99
CA VAL A 87 4.05 2.52 -21.29
C VAL A 87 2.53 2.31 -21.37
N ALA A 88 1.98 1.51 -20.46
CA ALA A 88 0.55 1.21 -20.38
C ALA A 88 -0.08 2.01 -19.24
N GLU A 89 -1.16 2.71 -19.54
CA GLU A 89 -1.96 3.41 -18.53
C GLU A 89 -2.91 2.45 -17.81
N LEU A 90 -3.13 2.69 -16.52
CA LEU A 90 -4.15 1.99 -15.76
C LEU A 90 -5.55 2.36 -16.26
N SER A 91 -6.41 1.36 -16.44
CA SER A 91 -7.76 1.54 -16.97
C SER A 91 -8.82 0.85 -16.08
N PRO A 92 -10.12 1.18 -16.22
CA PRO A 92 -11.18 0.48 -15.49
C PRO A 92 -11.23 -1.03 -15.71
N ALA A 93 -10.78 -1.52 -16.88
CA ALA A 93 -10.78 -2.96 -17.19
C ALA A 93 -9.82 -3.75 -16.27
N ASP A 94 -8.75 -3.10 -15.82
CA ASP A 94 -7.72 -3.68 -14.96
C ASP A 94 -8.22 -4.00 -13.56
N GLY A 95 -9.35 -3.42 -13.14
CA GLY A 95 -10.00 -3.74 -11.86
C GLY A 95 -10.53 -5.17 -11.76
N SER A 96 -10.59 -5.90 -12.89
CA SER A 96 -10.90 -7.34 -12.91
C SER A 96 -9.66 -8.24 -12.88
N THR A 97 -8.48 -7.67 -13.14
CA THR A 97 -7.19 -8.37 -13.22
C THR A 97 -6.41 -8.23 -11.92
N PHE A 98 -6.31 -7.00 -11.39
CA PHE A 98 -5.49 -6.70 -10.22
C PHE A 98 -6.34 -6.51 -8.97
N GLN A 99 -5.83 -7.01 -7.85
CA GLN A 99 -6.41 -6.85 -6.52
C GLN A 99 -5.49 -6.06 -5.59
N VAL A 100 -4.21 -5.95 -5.93
CA VAL A 100 -3.19 -5.23 -5.16
C VAL A 100 -2.60 -4.12 -6.01
N PHE A 101 -2.64 -2.89 -5.52
CA PHE A 101 -2.06 -1.72 -6.18
C PHE A 101 -0.87 -1.22 -5.36
N LEU A 102 0.32 -1.36 -5.91
CA LEU A 102 1.59 -1.09 -5.24
C LEU A 102 2.14 0.28 -5.68
N PHE A 103 2.42 1.12 -4.68
CA PHE A 103 3.14 2.38 -4.77
C PHE A 103 4.54 2.14 -4.19
N GLY A 104 5.54 2.07 -5.06
CA GLY A 104 6.91 1.70 -4.68
C GLY A 104 7.66 2.81 -3.94
N GLY A 105 8.52 2.39 -3.01
CA GLY A 105 9.61 3.13 -2.37
C GLY A 105 9.58 4.65 -2.44
N ILE A 106 8.66 5.27 -1.70
CA ILE A 106 8.67 6.73 -1.51
C ILE A 106 9.85 7.07 -0.61
N LEU A 107 11.00 7.31 -1.23
CA LEU A 107 12.17 7.89 -0.57
C LEU A 107 12.04 9.41 -0.70
N GLY A 108 11.95 10.10 0.43
CA GLY A 108 11.91 11.57 0.45
C GLY A 108 13.10 12.15 -0.33
N MET A 109 12.82 13.03 -1.28
CA MET A 109 13.85 13.87 -1.90
C MET A 109 14.16 14.99 -0.90
N TYR A 110 15.32 14.93 -0.26
CA TYR A 110 15.86 16.03 0.56
C TYR A 110 16.18 17.26 -0.30
#